data_AF-W3AQL5-F1
#
_entry.id   AF-W3AQL5-F1
#
_cell.length_a   1.000
_cell.length_b   1.000
_cell.length_c   1.000
_cell.angle_alpha   90.00
_cell.angle_beta   90.00
_cell.angle_gamma   90.00
#
_symmetry.space_group_name_H-M   'P 1'
#
loop_
_entity.id
_entity.type
_entity.pdbx_description
1 polymer ?
#
loop_
_entity_poly.entity_id
_entity_poly.type
_entity_poly.pdbx_seq_one_letter_code
_entity_poly.pdbx_strand_id
1 'polypeptide(L)'
;MKKAILFSLFALLLTACTGYSNEKSVIENGVEYNISDNHKEAMAESFQWNAREDTVVITIPDTLSDGTPVVTMGGLTGIGVPLHFRIEYEVNWPELPQSRSRKMTEEEANAFYREYAEQHPDELVGHLIKVNNPDGSLATESDIDPERIVYKDITFTINIGKNVSGTGPHISDYSILEEIYKDGIIQSDGSILVYRPALYFNVDPGNETYYADDGVLYTKADGKPVLYVAAD
;
A
#
# COMPACT_ATOMS: atom_id res chain seq x y z
N MET A 1 59.33 8.47 -31.85
CA MET A 1 58.16 7.57 -32.01
C MET A 1 57.83 6.99 -30.64
N LYS A 2 56.76 7.48 -29.99
CA LYS A 2 56.35 7.05 -28.65
C LYS A 2 55.33 5.90 -28.77
N LYS A 3 55.54 4.82 -28.02
CA LYS A 3 54.58 3.73 -27.81
C LYS A 3 54.09 3.77 -26.35
N ALA A 4 52.76 3.64 -26.21
CA ALA A 4 51.99 3.12 -25.07
C ALA A 4 52.05 3.98 -23.77
N ILE A 5 51.04 4.04 -22.88
CA ILE A 5 50.06 3.06 -22.42
C ILE A 5 48.78 3.80 -21.98
N LEU A 6 47.64 3.18 -22.30
CA LEU A 6 46.28 3.46 -21.84
C LEU A 6 46.15 3.13 -20.33
N PHE A 7 45.64 4.05 -19.50
CA PHE A 7 45.13 3.70 -18.17
C PHE A 7 43.82 4.45 -17.87
N SER A 8 42.75 3.67 -18.04
CA SER A 8 41.48 3.66 -17.30
C SER A 8 41.01 4.95 -16.63
N LEU A 9 40.03 5.61 -17.25
CA LEU A 9 39.06 6.47 -16.57
C LEU A 9 37.68 5.81 -16.68
N PHE A 10 37.53 4.62 -16.07
CA PHE A 10 36.26 3.91 -15.95
C PHE A 10 36.07 3.53 -14.48
N ALA A 11 35.74 4.53 -13.65
CA ALA A 11 35.50 4.36 -12.22
C ALA A 11 34.44 5.34 -11.69
N LEU A 12 33.39 5.59 -12.47
CA LEU A 12 32.16 6.19 -11.96
C LEU A 12 30.98 5.48 -12.62
N LEU A 13 30.00 5.07 -11.80
CA LEU A 13 28.73 4.38 -12.12
C LEU A 13 28.69 2.85 -11.92
N LEU A 14 29.12 2.35 -10.76
CA LEU A 14 28.72 1.01 -10.27
C LEU A 14 28.12 1.06 -8.86
N THR A 15 27.37 2.12 -8.57
CA THR A 15 26.57 2.23 -7.34
C THR A 15 25.12 2.49 -7.72
N ALA A 16 24.38 1.45 -8.11
CA ALA A 16 22.92 1.36 -8.01
C ALA A 16 22.40 0.07 -8.68
N CYS A 17 22.79 -1.09 -8.15
CA CYS A 17 21.93 -2.28 -8.21
C CYS A 17 21.69 -2.72 -6.76
N THR A 18 21.20 -1.80 -5.94
CA THR A 18 20.82 -2.04 -4.53
C THR A 18 19.31 -1.90 -4.47
N GLY A 19 18.62 -2.85 -5.11
CA GLY A 19 17.16 -2.89 -5.12
C GLY A 19 16.66 -4.07 -4.30
N TYR A 20 15.53 -3.89 -3.63
CA TYR A 20 14.70 -5.01 -3.20
C TYR A 20 14.15 -5.72 -4.46
N SER A 21 14.04 -7.06 -4.40
CA SER A 21 13.50 -7.88 -5.47
C SER A 21 12.25 -8.62 -4.99
N ASN A 22 11.16 -8.50 -5.76
CA ASN A 22 9.89 -9.19 -5.48
C ASN A 22 10.00 -10.72 -5.60
N GLU A 23 11.11 -11.24 -6.13
CA GLU A 23 11.35 -12.69 -6.22
C GLU A 23 11.66 -13.34 -4.85
N LYS A 24 11.96 -12.53 -3.82
CA LYS A 24 12.23 -12.99 -2.45
C LYS A 24 11.38 -12.22 -1.44
N SER A 25 10.07 -12.21 -1.64
CA SER A 25 9.15 -11.69 -0.64
C SER A 25 8.71 -12.77 0.36
N VAL A 26 8.39 -12.33 1.57
CA VAL A 26 7.77 -13.15 2.62
C VAL A 26 6.61 -12.38 3.22
N ILE A 27 5.55 -13.09 3.63
CA ILE A 27 4.41 -12.49 4.33
C ILE A 27 4.48 -12.90 5.80
N GLU A 28 4.55 -11.92 6.70
CA GLU A 28 4.48 -12.13 8.14
C GLU A 28 3.45 -11.18 8.75
N ASN A 29 2.49 -11.72 9.50
CA ASN A 29 1.41 -10.97 10.15
C ASN A 29 0.63 -10.04 9.18
N GLY A 30 0.39 -10.50 7.95
CA GLY A 30 -0.36 -9.77 6.92
C GLY A 30 0.45 -8.69 6.19
N VAL A 31 1.71 -8.47 6.57
CA VAL A 31 2.62 -7.55 5.87
C VAL A 31 3.51 -8.33 4.92
N GLU A 32 3.57 -7.91 3.66
CA GLU A 32 4.55 -8.39 2.69
C GLU A 32 5.87 -7.64 2.85
N TYR A 33 6.96 -8.40 2.94
CA TYR A 33 8.32 -7.89 3.04
C TYR A 33 9.14 -8.36 1.86
N ASN A 34 9.78 -7.41 1.16
CA ASN A 34 10.81 -7.77 0.21
C ASN A 34 12.17 -7.86 0.89
N ILE A 35 12.95 -8.88 0.53
CA ILE A 35 14.29 -9.07 1.06
C ILE A 35 15.32 -8.54 0.06
N SER A 36 16.24 -7.70 0.54
CA SER A 36 17.35 -7.19 -0.25
C SER A 36 18.32 -8.30 -0.61
N ASP A 37 18.59 -8.47 -1.91
CA ASP A 37 19.54 -9.46 -2.41
C ASP A 37 20.98 -9.24 -1.92
N ASN A 38 21.33 -7.98 -1.63
CA ASN A 38 22.71 -7.58 -1.34
C ASN A 38 22.94 -7.21 0.14
N HIS A 39 21.93 -6.66 0.80
CA HIS A 39 22.08 -6.11 2.16
C HIS A 39 21.60 -7.06 3.26
N LYS A 40 20.86 -8.13 2.90
CA LYS A 40 20.24 -9.07 3.86
C LYS A 40 19.38 -8.36 4.90
N GLU A 41 18.63 -7.38 4.43
CA GLU A 41 17.66 -6.61 5.20
C GLU A 41 16.32 -6.64 4.46
N ALA A 42 15.25 -6.35 5.17
CA ALA A 42 13.89 -6.38 4.67
C ALA A 42 13.27 -4.98 4.60
N MET A 43 12.40 -4.81 3.61
CA MET A 43 11.52 -3.66 3.44
C MET A 43 10.08 -4.10 3.50
N ALA A 44 9.28 -3.49 4.37
CA ALA A 44 7.84 -3.66 4.35
C ALA A 44 7.25 -2.98 3.10
N GLU A 45 6.55 -3.73 2.26
CA GLU A 45 5.95 -3.21 1.02
C GLU A 45 4.45 -2.94 1.16
N SER A 46 3.68 -3.89 1.66
CA SER A 46 2.23 -3.74 1.73
C SER A 46 1.63 -4.52 2.89
N PHE A 47 0.43 -4.12 3.29
CA PHE A 47 -0.41 -4.88 4.20
C PHE A 47 -1.72 -5.24 3.51
N GLN A 48 -2.09 -6.51 3.58
CA GLN A 48 -3.33 -7.02 3.00
C GLN A 48 -4.45 -6.91 4.04
N TRP A 49 -5.43 -6.05 3.77
CA TRP A 49 -6.58 -5.79 4.64
C TRP A 49 -7.85 -6.46 4.11
N ASN A 50 -8.41 -7.37 4.90
CA ASN A 50 -9.61 -8.13 4.53
C ASN A 50 -10.94 -7.42 4.82
N ALA A 51 -10.91 -6.16 5.26
CA ALA A 51 -12.11 -5.36 5.54
C ALA A 51 -13.08 -5.92 6.60
N ARG A 52 -12.62 -6.83 7.47
CA ARG A 52 -13.41 -7.36 8.60
C ARG A 52 -13.39 -6.47 9.82
N GLU A 53 -12.26 -5.84 10.09
CA GLU A 53 -12.04 -5.01 11.28
C GLU A 53 -12.06 -3.53 10.93
N ASP A 54 -12.75 -2.76 11.76
CA ASP A 54 -12.87 -1.30 11.63
C ASP A 54 -11.69 -0.57 12.28
N THR A 55 -10.90 -1.27 13.09
CA THR A 55 -9.69 -0.77 13.73
C THR A 55 -8.59 -1.81 13.58
N VAL A 56 -7.57 -1.47 12.81
CA VAL A 56 -6.50 -2.37 12.41
C VAL A 56 -5.17 -1.86 12.94
N VAL A 57 -4.42 -2.74 13.60
CA VAL A 57 -3.06 -2.45 14.08
C VAL A 57 -2.06 -3.24 13.25
N ILE A 58 -1.26 -2.53 12.47
CA ILE A 58 -0.21 -3.08 11.62
C ILE A 58 1.11 -2.88 12.35
N THR A 59 1.94 -3.92 12.48
CA THR A 59 3.24 -3.81 13.14
C THR A 59 4.35 -4.14 12.15
N ILE A 60 5.22 -3.15 11.90
CA ILE A 60 6.49 -3.32 11.19
C ILE A 60 7.56 -3.60 12.26
N PRO A 61 8.01 -4.85 12.42
CA PRO A 61 8.88 -5.25 13.52
C PRO A 61 10.33 -4.80 13.29
N ASP A 62 11.20 -5.03 14.27
CA ASP A 62 12.65 -4.82 14.13
C ASP A 62 13.32 -5.87 13.23
N THR A 63 12.79 -7.08 13.26
CA THR A 63 13.30 -8.27 12.57
C THR A 63 12.15 -9.16 12.18
N LEU A 64 12.28 -9.86 11.06
CA LEU A 64 11.42 -10.97 10.66
C LEU A 64 11.69 -12.20 11.55
N SER A 65 10.85 -13.23 11.43
CA SER A 65 10.94 -14.46 12.22
C SER A 65 12.27 -15.22 12.04
N ASP A 66 12.93 -15.06 10.89
CA ASP A 66 14.25 -15.63 10.59
C ASP A 66 15.43 -14.78 11.09
N GLY A 67 15.15 -13.64 11.72
CA GLY A 67 16.13 -12.69 12.23
C GLY A 67 16.60 -11.64 11.21
N THR A 68 16.07 -11.64 9.98
CA THR A 68 16.38 -10.61 8.98
C THR A 68 15.91 -9.24 9.50
N PRO A 69 16.80 -8.22 9.59
CA PRO A 69 16.42 -6.90 10.07
C PRO A 69 15.47 -6.21 9.10
N VAL A 70 14.41 -5.60 9.62
CA VAL A 70 13.52 -4.74 8.84
C VAL A 70 13.97 -3.29 9.04
N VAL A 71 14.34 -2.62 7.96
CA VAL A 71 14.98 -1.30 8.04
C VAL A 71 14.25 -0.20 7.26
N THR A 72 13.33 -0.58 6.37
CA THR A 72 12.60 0.38 5.52
C THR A 72 11.12 0.04 5.43
N MET A 73 10.25 1.05 5.35
CA MET A 73 8.82 0.94 5.05
C MET A 73 8.50 1.67 3.73
N GLY A 74 8.13 0.93 2.68
CA GLY A 74 8.31 1.40 1.30
C GLY A 74 9.79 1.59 0.97
N GLY A 75 10.16 1.96 -0.25
CA GLY A 75 11.57 2.13 -0.63
C GLY A 75 11.78 2.12 -2.13
N LEU A 76 12.92 1.57 -2.57
CA LEU A 76 13.26 1.46 -3.99
C LEU A 76 13.42 -0.02 -4.38
N THR A 77 12.73 -0.47 -5.42
CA THR A 77 12.91 -1.80 -6.01
C THR A 77 13.65 -1.74 -7.35
N GLY A 78 14.28 -2.85 -7.74
CA GLY A 78 14.96 -2.99 -9.03
C GLY A 78 15.95 -1.85 -9.33
N ILE A 79 15.74 -1.15 -10.46
CA ILE A 79 16.59 -0.03 -10.93
C ILE A 79 16.16 1.31 -10.29
N GLY A 80 15.80 1.30 -9.01
CA GLY A 80 15.41 2.52 -8.28
C GLY A 80 13.95 2.95 -8.48
N VAL A 81 13.04 2.02 -8.77
CA VAL A 81 11.61 2.31 -8.86
C VAL A 81 11.08 2.56 -7.45
N PRO A 82 10.52 3.74 -7.16
CA PRO A 82 9.97 4.03 -5.85
C PRO A 82 8.69 3.24 -5.58
N LEU A 83 8.61 2.66 -4.40
CA LEU A 83 7.41 2.04 -3.85
C LEU A 83 7.07 2.68 -2.50
N HIS A 84 5.80 3.02 -2.32
CA HIS A 84 5.26 3.39 -1.03
C HIS A 84 4.82 2.13 -0.29
N PHE A 85 4.79 2.19 1.03
CA PHE A 85 4.02 1.20 1.78
C PHE A 85 2.54 1.36 1.45
N ARG A 86 1.83 0.27 1.16
CA ARG A 86 0.40 0.32 0.80
C ARG A 86 -0.45 -0.55 1.72
N ILE A 87 -1.66 -0.12 2.00
CA ILE A 87 -2.71 -0.94 2.61
C ILE A 87 -3.68 -1.25 1.48
N GLU A 88 -3.67 -2.52 1.07
CA GLU A 88 -4.41 -3.01 -0.09
C GLU A 88 -5.55 -3.90 0.41
N TYR A 89 -6.64 -3.96 -0.35
CA TYR A 89 -7.67 -4.93 -0.03
C TYR A 89 -7.18 -6.35 -0.33
N GLU A 90 -7.35 -7.26 0.64
CA GLU A 90 -7.26 -8.69 0.39
C GLU A 90 -8.53 -9.13 -0.37
N VAL A 91 -8.64 -8.75 -1.65
CA VAL A 91 -9.81 -9.13 -2.44
C VAL A 91 -9.56 -10.47 -3.11
N ASN A 92 -10.35 -11.46 -2.73
CA ASN A 92 -10.61 -12.60 -3.60
C ASN A 92 -11.55 -12.14 -4.70
N TRP A 93 -11.00 -11.62 -5.79
CA TRP A 93 -11.77 -11.30 -6.97
C TRP A 93 -12.24 -12.61 -7.63
N PRO A 94 -13.53 -12.96 -7.59
CA PRO A 94 -13.99 -14.03 -8.44
C PRO A 94 -13.78 -13.58 -9.89
N GLU A 95 -12.98 -14.34 -10.64
CA GLU A 95 -12.77 -14.06 -12.05
C GLU A 95 -14.13 -14.06 -12.77
N LEU A 96 -14.45 -12.97 -13.46
CA LEU A 96 -15.65 -12.92 -14.29
C LEU A 96 -15.58 -14.08 -15.30
N PRO A 97 -16.68 -14.84 -15.50
CA PRO A 97 -16.70 -15.91 -16.47
C PRO A 97 -16.33 -15.37 -17.86
N GLN A 98 -15.13 -15.66 -18.34
CA GLN A 98 -14.72 -15.18 -19.67
C GLN A 98 -15.48 -15.95 -20.75
N SER A 99 -16.49 -15.31 -21.35
CA SER A 99 -17.06 -15.80 -22.60
C SER A 99 -16.09 -15.52 -23.75
N ARG A 100 -15.69 -16.55 -24.49
CA ARG A 100 -14.80 -16.42 -25.67
C ARG A 100 -15.39 -15.57 -26.80
N SER A 101 -16.69 -15.26 -26.77
CA SER A 101 -17.42 -14.64 -27.89
C SER A 101 -17.85 -13.19 -27.66
N ARG A 102 -17.92 -12.70 -26.42
CA ARG A 102 -18.08 -11.25 -26.14
C ARG A 102 -17.68 -10.89 -24.70
N LYS A 103 -17.29 -9.63 -24.51
CA LYS A 103 -17.19 -9.01 -23.18
C LYS A 103 -18.58 -8.95 -22.54
N MET A 104 -18.68 -9.32 -21.26
CA MET A 104 -19.88 -9.12 -20.45
C MET A 104 -20.24 -7.63 -20.40
N THR A 105 -21.54 -7.32 -20.33
CA THR A 105 -21.99 -5.96 -20.00
C THR A 105 -21.77 -5.67 -18.52
N GLU A 106 -21.84 -4.40 -18.15
CA GLU A 106 -21.76 -3.96 -16.76
C GLU A 106 -22.89 -4.56 -15.90
N GLU A 107 -24.12 -4.62 -16.43
CA GLU A 107 -25.25 -5.26 -15.75
C GLU A 107 -25.01 -6.75 -15.48
N GLU A 108 -24.41 -7.47 -16.44
CA GLU A 108 -24.07 -8.88 -16.30
C GLU A 108 -22.95 -9.09 -15.27
N ALA A 109 -21.94 -8.21 -15.25
CA ALA A 109 -20.87 -8.24 -14.25
C ALA A 109 -21.42 -7.95 -12.85
N ASN A 110 -22.26 -6.92 -12.71
CA ASN A 110 -22.91 -6.57 -11.45
C ASN A 110 -23.81 -7.70 -10.94
N ALA A 111 -24.55 -8.38 -11.82
CA ALA A 111 -25.34 -9.54 -11.44
C ALA A 111 -24.47 -10.70 -10.93
N PHE A 112 -23.36 -10.99 -11.59
CA PHE A 112 -22.41 -12.02 -11.15
C PHE A 112 -21.83 -11.72 -9.75
N TYR A 113 -21.37 -10.50 -9.52
CA TYR A 113 -20.80 -10.13 -8.21
C TYR A 113 -21.84 -10.18 -7.10
N ARG A 114 -23.10 -9.80 -7.36
CA ARG A 114 -24.20 -9.96 -6.39
C ARG A 114 -24.44 -11.43 -6.04
N GLU A 115 -24.54 -12.30 -7.04
CA GLU A 115 -24.75 -13.74 -6.82
C GLU A 115 -23.58 -14.37 -6.04
N TYR A 116 -22.34 -13.97 -6.35
CA TYR A 116 -21.17 -14.42 -5.62
C TYR A 116 -21.17 -13.92 -4.17
N ALA A 117 -21.54 -12.65 -3.93
CA ALA A 117 -21.62 -12.09 -2.58
C ALA A 117 -22.67 -12.79 -1.71
N GLU A 118 -23.80 -13.20 -2.29
CA GLU A 118 -24.82 -13.99 -1.58
C GLU A 118 -24.31 -15.38 -1.15
N GLN A 119 -23.44 -16.00 -1.95
CA GLN A 119 -22.84 -17.31 -1.66
C GLN A 119 -21.63 -17.22 -0.72
N HIS A 120 -20.97 -16.06 -0.69
CA HIS A 120 -19.75 -15.78 0.06
C HIS A 120 -19.91 -14.53 0.94
N PRO A 121 -20.89 -14.51 1.89
CA PRO A 121 -21.21 -13.33 2.68
C PRO A 121 -20.09 -12.87 3.61
N ASP A 122 -19.12 -13.75 3.88
CA ASP A 122 -17.94 -13.46 4.69
C ASP A 122 -16.74 -12.98 3.87
N GLU A 123 -16.82 -12.99 2.54
CA GLU A 123 -15.75 -12.48 1.67
C GLU A 123 -16.04 -11.03 1.30
N LEU A 124 -15.00 -10.21 1.15
CA LEU A 124 -15.16 -8.86 0.61
C LEU A 124 -15.46 -8.99 -0.89
N VAL A 125 -16.72 -9.24 -1.20
CA VAL A 125 -17.20 -9.39 -2.58
C VAL A 125 -17.88 -8.10 -2.99
N GLY A 126 -17.35 -7.46 -4.01
CA GLY A 126 -18.06 -6.39 -4.69
C GLY A 126 -17.25 -5.88 -5.85
N HIS A 127 -17.92 -5.42 -6.91
CA HIS A 127 -17.28 -4.65 -7.96
C HIS A 127 -16.74 -3.36 -7.31
N LEU A 128 -15.42 -3.15 -7.32
CA LEU A 128 -14.84 -1.88 -6.91
C LEU A 128 -15.26 -0.87 -7.97
N ILE A 129 -16.16 0.02 -7.59
CA ILE A 129 -16.45 1.19 -8.40
C ILE A 129 -15.51 2.30 -7.96
N LYS A 130 -14.93 3.04 -8.91
CA LYS A 130 -14.10 4.20 -8.58
C LYS A 130 -15.03 5.34 -8.16
N VAL A 131 -14.98 5.71 -6.89
CA VAL A 131 -15.88 6.69 -6.28
C VAL A 131 -15.30 8.11 -6.34
N ASN A 132 -13.98 8.33 -6.42
CA ASN A 132 -13.42 9.69 -6.32
C ASN A 132 -12.12 10.01 -7.08
N ASN A 133 -11.99 11.32 -7.39
CA ASN A 133 -10.74 12.01 -7.74
C ASN A 133 -10.01 12.52 -6.47
N PRO A 134 -8.71 12.88 -6.55
CA PRO A 134 -7.87 13.22 -5.38
C PRO A 134 -8.30 14.47 -4.59
N ASP A 135 -9.19 15.31 -5.11
CA ASP A 135 -9.64 16.57 -4.51
C ASP A 135 -10.97 16.47 -3.75
N GLY A 136 -11.47 15.24 -3.54
CA GLY A 136 -12.76 15.00 -2.89
C GLY A 136 -13.97 15.38 -3.74
N SER A 137 -13.76 15.75 -5.02
CA SER A 137 -14.85 15.77 -5.98
C SER A 137 -15.18 14.34 -6.41
N LEU A 138 -16.48 14.03 -6.38
CA LEU A 138 -17.02 12.80 -6.96
C LEU A 138 -16.46 12.66 -8.38
N ALA A 139 -15.85 11.50 -8.64
CA ALA A 139 -15.53 11.13 -10.01
C ALA A 139 -16.83 11.27 -10.81
N THR A 140 -16.77 11.92 -11.98
CA THR A 140 -17.97 12.14 -12.79
C THR A 140 -18.47 10.80 -13.34
N GLU A 141 -19.37 10.15 -12.60
CA GLU A 141 -20.40 9.29 -13.14
C GLU A 141 -21.74 9.97 -12.90
N SER A 142 -22.42 10.30 -13.99
CA SER A 142 -23.82 10.74 -13.99
C SER A 142 -24.80 9.68 -13.43
N ASP A 143 -24.33 8.59 -12.83
CA ASP A 143 -25.08 7.33 -12.64
C ASP A 143 -25.00 6.74 -11.23
N ILE A 144 -24.17 7.28 -10.31
CA ILE A 144 -24.18 6.87 -8.90
C ILE A 144 -25.16 7.75 -8.12
N ASP A 145 -26.28 7.15 -7.73
CA ASP A 145 -27.22 7.78 -6.79
C ASP A 145 -26.54 7.93 -5.41
N PRO A 146 -26.30 9.16 -4.91
CA PRO A 146 -25.64 9.37 -3.63
C PRO A 146 -26.43 8.80 -2.44
N GLU A 147 -27.74 8.57 -2.57
CA GLU A 147 -28.54 7.92 -1.53
C GLU A 147 -28.16 6.45 -1.34
N ARG A 148 -27.46 5.84 -2.31
CA ARG A 148 -26.94 4.47 -2.20
C ARG A 148 -25.64 4.42 -1.40
N ILE A 149 -24.95 5.54 -1.17
CA ILE A 149 -23.64 5.56 -0.52
C ILE A 149 -23.79 5.43 1.00
N VAL A 150 -23.13 4.43 1.56
CA VAL A 150 -23.00 4.21 3.00
C VAL A 150 -21.53 4.40 3.37
N TYR A 151 -21.26 5.44 4.17
CA TYR A 151 -19.91 5.68 4.67
C TYR A 151 -19.61 4.84 5.90
N LYS A 152 -18.40 4.30 5.97
CA LYS A 152 -17.90 3.56 7.14
C LYS A 152 -16.52 4.06 7.54
N ASP A 153 -16.44 4.56 8.77
CA ASP A 153 -15.18 5.02 9.34
C ASP A 153 -14.32 3.83 9.77
N ILE A 154 -13.05 3.85 9.38
CA ILE A 154 -12.07 2.83 9.77
C ILE A 154 -10.77 3.49 10.20
N THR A 155 -10.00 2.79 11.01
CA THR A 155 -8.74 3.30 11.56
C THR A 155 -7.62 2.30 11.35
N PHE A 156 -6.50 2.77 10.81
CA PHE A 156 -5.24 2.03 10.74
C PHE A 156 -4.22 2.66 11.66
N THR A 157 -3.56 1.84 12.46
CA THR A 157 -2.39 2.26 13.26
C THR A 157 -1.18 1.46 12.83
N ILE A 158 -0.14 2.14 12.34
CA ILE A 158 1.13 1.51 11.97
C ILE A 158 2.13 1.70 13.12
N ASN A 159 2.50 0.59 13.76
CA ASN A 159 3.58 0.55 14.74
C ASN A 159 4.92 0.31 14.01
N ILE A 160 5.89 1.18 14.23
CA ILE A 160 7.22 1.14 13.60
C ILE A 160 8.29 0.76 14.62
N GLY A 161 9.02 -0.33 14.35
CA GLY A 161 10.15 -0.80 15.17
C GLY A 161 11.35 0.16 15.20
N LYS A 162 12.28 -0.05 16.14
CA LYS A 162 13.48 0.79 16.32
C LYS A 162 14.46 0.75 15.15
N ASN A 163 14.49 -0.34 14.39
CA ASN A 163 15.45 -0.53 13.29
C ASN A 163 15.04 0.18 11.99
N VAL A 164 13.77 0.57 11.88
CA VAL A 164 13.25 1.24 10.68
C VAL A 164 13.82 2.65 10.61
N SER A 165 14.64 2.90 9.60
CA SER A 165 15.35 4.17 9.37
C SER A 165 15.07 4.76 7.99
N GLY A 166 14.44 4.00 7.10
CA GLY A 166 14.03 4.51 5.78
C GLY A 166 12.52 4.44 5.57
N THR A 167 12.03 5.36 4.74
CA THR A 167 10.71 5.30 4.15
C THR A 167 10.81 5.42 2.63
N GLY A 168 9.82 4.91 1.91
CA GLY A 168 9.65 5.22 0.49
C GLY A 168 9.62 6.74 0.23
N PRO A 169 10.06 7.21 -0.95
CA PRO A 169 9.98 8.64 -1.25
C PRO A 169 8.52 9.07 -1.34
N HIS A 170 8.16 10.24 -0.79
CA HIS A 170 6.81 10.83 -0.86
C HIS A 170 5.68 9.99 -0.24
N ILE A 171 5.87 9.42 0.96
CA ILE A 171 4.75 8.83 1.70
C ILE A 171 3.71 9.93 2.01
N SER A 172 2.45 9.64 1.72
CA SER A 172 1.26 10.41 2.12
C SER A 172 0.16 9.43 2.52
N ASP A 173 -0.82 9.87 3.31
CA ASP A 173 -1.99 9.06 3.66
C ASP A 173 -2.68 8.53 2.41
N TYR A 174 -2.79 9.38 1.38
CA TYR A 174 -3.36 9.03 0.09
C TYR A 174 -2.56 7.93 -0.62
N SER A 175 -1.22 7.96 -0.59
CA SER A 175 -0.41 6.88 -1.20
C SER A 175 -0.48 5.56 -0.45
N ILE A 176 -0.70 5.59 0.88
CA ILE A 176 -0.83 4.38 1.69
C ILE A 176 -2.21 3.76 1.52
N LEU A 177 -3.25 4.60 1.46
CA LEU A 177 -4.66 4.20 1.46
C LEU A 177 -5.33 4.41 0.09
N GLU A 178 -4.54 4.41 -0.99
CA GLU A 178 -4.99 4.84 -2.32
C GLU A 178 -6.23 4.08 -2.79
N GLU A 179 -6.21 2.75 -2.67
CA GLU A 179 -7.33 1.89 -3.06
C GLU A 179 -8.57 2.15 -2.18
N ILE A 180 -8.36 2.34 -0.88
CA ILE A 180 -9.42 2.51 0.11
C ILE A 180 -10.14 3.85 -0.07
N TYR A 181 -9.42 4.92 -0.42
CA TYR A 181 -10.03 6.23 -0.70
C TYR A 181 -10.77 6.29 -2.04
N LYS A 182 -10.28 5.54 -3.03
CA LYS A 182 -10.76 5.63 -4.40
C LYS A 182 -11.95 4.75 -4.66
N ASP A 183 -12.05 3.62 -3.99
CA ASP A 183 -12.96 2.57 -4.42
C ASP A 183 -14.10 2.36 -3.41
N GLY A 184 -15.29 2.09 -3.95
CA GLY A 184 -16.50 1.76 -3.22
C GLY A 184 -16.95 0.35 -3.57
N ILE A 185 -17.59 -0.32 -2.62
CA ILE A 185 -17.94 -1.73 -2.73
C ILE A 185 -19.46 -1.85 -2.83
N ILE A 186 -19.96 -2.28 -3.98
CA ILE A 186 -21.39 -2.56 -4.16
C ILE A 186 -21.78 -3.76 -3.28
N GLN A 187 -22.73 -3.53 -2.38
CA GLN A 187 -23.30 -4.54 -1.48
C GLN A 187 -24.43 -5.31 -2.16
N SER A 188 -24.84 -6.44 -1.58
CA SER A 188 -25.92 -7.30 -2.13
C SER A 188 -27.28 -6.59 -2.19
N ASP A 189 -27.55 -5.66 -1.29
CA ASP A 189 -28.76 -4.82 -1.28
C ASP A 189 -28.71 -3.65 -2.27
N GLY A 190 -27.61 -3.51 -3.01
CA GLY A 190 -27.39 -2.45 -3.99
C GLY A 190 -26.85 -1.14 -3.40
N SER A 191 -26.66 -1.04 -2.08
CA SER A 191 -25.92 0.06 -1.47
C SER A 191 -24.43 0.01 -1.88
N ILE A 192 -23.72 1.11 -1.70
CA ILE A 192 -22.30 1.27 -2.03
C ILE A 192 -21.59 1.63 -0.73
N LEU A 193 -20.80 0.69 -0.22
CA LEU A 193 -19.97 0.92 0.95
C LEU A 193 -18.72 1.71 0.56
N VAL A 194 -18.52 2.86 1.19
CA VAL A 194 -17.32 3.70 1.01
C VAL A 194 -16.62 3.84 2.34
N TYR A 195 -15.35 3.46 2.38
CA TYR A 195 -14.55 3.58 3.58
C TYR A 195 -13.97 4.98 3.74
N ARG A 196 -13.98 5.49 4.97
CA ARG A 196 -13.30 6.74 5.36
C ARG A 196 -12.18 6.39 6.33
N PRO A 197 -10.99 6.07 5.82
CA PRO A 197 -9.88 5.67 6.66
C PRO A 197 -9.24 6.85 7.38
N ALA A 198 -8.84 6.63 8.63
CA ALA A 198 -7.87 7.44 9.35
C ALA A 198 -6.58 6.64 9.54
N LEU A 199 -5.43 7.29 9.38
CA LEU A 199 -4.12 6.67 9.54
C LEU A 199 -3.37 7.31 10.71
N TYR A 200 -2.84 6.47 11.60
CA TYR A 200 -2.01 6.88 12.72
C TYR A 200 -0.73 6.07 12.78
N PHE A 201 0.30 6.65 13.38
CA PHE A 201 1.59 6.03 13.59
C PHE A 201 1.94 5.97 15.08
N ASN A 202 2.52 4.85 15.49
CA ASN A 202 3.30 4.76 16.72
C ASN A 202 4.72 4.37 16.34
N VAL A 203 5.70 4.93 17.03
CA VAL A 203 7.11 4.59 16.81
C VAL A 203 7.71 4.09 18.11
N ASP A 204 8.46 3.00 18.04
CA ASP A 204 9.23 2.48 19.18
C ASP A 204 10.09 3.62 19.78
N PRO A 205 10.08 3.84 21.10
CA PRO A 205 10.85 4.93 21.72
C PRO A 205 12.36 4.87 21.43
N GLY A 206 12.89 3.66 21.17
CA GLY A 206 14.28 3.41 20.80
C GLY A 206 14.60 3.65 19.33
N ASN A 207 13.63 3.96 18.46
CA ASN A 207 13.91 4.33 17.08
C ASN A 207 14.72 5.62 17.03
N GLU A 208 15.88 5.62 16.38
CA GLU A 208 16.75 6.80 16.33
C GLU A 208 16.41 7.78 15.20
N THR A 209 15.59 7.35 14.23
CA THR A 209 15.28 8.12 13.01
C THR A 209 13.95 8.84 13.09
N TYR A 210 12.92 8.18 13.60
CA TYR A 210 11.55 8.66 13.61
C TYR A 210 10.99 8.78 15.03
N TYR A 211 9.96 9.58 15.19
CA TYR A 211 9.05 9.57 16.33
C TYR A 211 7.62 9.82 15.85
N ALA A 212 6.64 9.47 16.67
CA ALA A 212 5.26 9.85 16.46
C ALA A 212 4.82 10.85 17.52
N ASP A 213 4.02 11.84 17.13
CA ASP A 213 3.32 12.76 18.02
C ASP A 213 1.88 12.93 17.52
N ASP A 214 0.92 12.72 18.41
CA ASP A 214 -0.53 12.65 18.09
C ASP A 214 -0.86 11.79 16.86
N GLY A 215 -0.16 10.65 16.73
CA GLY A 215 -0.32 9.71 15.62
C GLY A 215 0.26 10.17 14.28
N VAL A 216 0.94 11.32 14.21
CA VAL A 216 1.64 11.79 13.01
C VAL A 216 3.11 11.37 13.09
N LEU A 217 3.66 10.88 11.97
CA LEU A 217 5.05 10.42 11.86
C LEU A 217 6.00 11.59 11.53
N TYR A 218 7.07 11.75 12.30
CA TYR A 218 8.07 12.80 12.12
C TYR A 218 9.50 12.25 12.04
N THR A 219 10.37 12.95 11.32
CA THR A 219 11.82 12.74 11.34
C THR A 219 12.44 13.39 12.58
N LYS A 220 13.21 12.65 13.37
CA LYS A 220 13.95 13.19 14.53
C LYS A 220 15.02 14.22 14.14
N ALA A 221 15.61 14.06 12.96
CA ALA A 221 16.72 14.89 12.50
C ALA A 221 16.34 16.38 12.34
N ASP A 222 15.12 16.67 11.89
CA ASP A 222 14.65 18.05 11.63
C ASP A 222 13.24 18.35 12.16
N GLY A 223 12.58 17.38 12.80
CA GLY A 223 11.25 17.54 13.40
C GLY A 223 10.13 17.74 12.40
N LYS A 224 10.35 17.41 11.11
CA LYS A 224 9.33 17.58 10.07
C LYS A 224 8.45 16.34 9.93
N PRO A 225 7.18 16.51 9.54
CA PRO A 225 6.35 15.36 9.21
C PRO A 225 6.97 14.59 8.03
N VAL A 226 7.00 13.26 8.14
CA VAL A 226 7.39 12.36 7.05
C VAL A 226 6.35 12.39 5.93
N LEU A 227 5.08 12.53 6.31
CA LEU A 227 3.97 12.61 5.38
C LEU A 227 4.01 13.91 4.58
N TYR A 228 3.98 13.79 3.25
CA TYR A 228 3.80 14.94 2.37
C TYR A 228 2.34 15.37 2.41
N VAL A 229 2.05 16.48 3.08
CA VAL A 229 0.82 17.25 2.84
C VAL A 229 1.07 18.01 1.53
N ALA A 230 0.35 17.65 0.46
CA ALA A 230 0.37 18.47 -0.75
C ALA A 230 -0.06 19.88 -0.34
N ALA A 231 0.78 20.88 -0.63
CA ALA A 231 0.41 22.26 -0.39
C ALA A 231 -0.82 22.60 -1.24
N ASP A 232 -1.87 23.10 -0.58
CA ASP A 232 -3.13 23.56 -1.19
C ASP A 232 -2.93 24.51 -2.39
#